data_AF-A0A2V2N3V3-F1
#
_entry.id   AF-A0A2V2N3V3-F1
#
_cell.length_a   1.000
_cell.length_b   1.000
_cell.length_c   1.000
_cell.angle_alpha   90.00
_cell.angle_beta   90.00
_cell.angle_gamma   90.00
#
_symmetry.space_group_name_H-M   'P 1'
#
loop_
_entity.id
_entity.type
_entity.pdbx_description
1 polymer ?
#
loop_
_entity_poly.entity_id
_entity_poly.type
_entity_poly.pdbx_seq_one_letter_code
_entity_poly.pdbx_strand_id
1 'polypeptide(L)'
;MSKLLILVFVSLLFLVILAALPANATISSSLYHNGGSIIINTKECSETSDNLFHFGTTNDFYKQTGKSQTILSLGRTGIKKSDSTQVETLGMLNAFDSVGMYSTQTNIPESICDATNFLAGYGNTSSSRYPETQSVEGLWGLMGSGPGTSYESQVVVDDTVVGVSVSGTTPSGYLYEDVKGSIHSGFDVNSTDMQYAYSRHDHGLLTSDDNKSLGAGFDWLWDTSAEETVNESANESVSNETEEEG
;
A
#
# COMPACT_ATOMS: atom_id res chain seq x y z
N MET A 1 -24.90 -48.79 -9.90
CA MET A 1 -24.76 -47.66 -8.96
C MET A 1 -26.07 -46.88 -8.98
N SER A 2 -26.77 -46.76 -7.84
CA SER A 2 -28.13 -46.18 -7.82
C SER A 2 -28.06 -44.68 -8.13
N LYS A 3 -29.02 -44.15 -8.91
CA LYS A 3 -29.10 -42.73 -9.29
C LYS A 3 -29.03 -41.78 -8.08
N LEU A 4 -29.49 -42.23 -6.91
CA LEU A 4 -29.45 -41.50 -5.65
C LEU A 4 -28.00 -41.27 -5.15
N LEU A 5 -27.13 -42.27 -5.32
CA LEU A 5 -25.75 -42.22 -4.82
C LEU A 5 -24.88 -41.27 -5.65
N ILE A 6 -25.17 -41.15 -6.96
CA ILE A 6 -24.57 -40.17 -7.85
C ILE A 6 -25.00 -38.75 -7.45
N LEU A 7 -26.28 -38.56 -7.13
CA LEU A 7 -26.84 -37.26 -6.75
C LEU A 7 -26.26 -36.73 -5.43
N VAL A 8 -26.04 -37.62 -4.47
CA VAL A 8 -25.35 -37.29 -3.20
C VAL A 8 -23.89 -36.90 -3.46
N PHE A 9 -23.18 -37.64 -4.30
CA PHE A 9 -21.78 -37.33 -4.63
C PHE A 9 -21.62 -35.99 -5.35
N VAL A 10 -22.51 -35.67 -6.29
CA VAL A 10 -22.52 -34.39 -7.00
C VAL A 10 -22.84 -33.24 -6.05
N SER A 11 -23.78 -33.42 -5.12
CA SER A 11 -24.11 -32.42 -4.11
C SER A 11 -22.94 -32.14 -3.17
N LEU A 12 -22.24 -33.19 -2.72
CA LEU A 12 -21.08 -33.06 -1.85
C LEU A 12 -19.91 -32.35 -2.57
N LEU A 13 -19.66 -32.71 -3.82
CA LEU A 13 -18.64 -32.09 -4.65
C LEU A 13 -18.92 -30.60 -4.85
N PHE A 14 -20.18 -30.24 -5.09
CA PHE A 14 -20.60 -28.84 -5.26
C PHE A 14 -20.40 -28.02 -3.97
N LEU A 15 -20.63 -28.65 -2.80
CA LEU A 15 -20.41 -28.01 -1.50
C LEU A 15 -18.93 -27.77 -1.20
N VAL A 16 -18.06 -28.71 -1.58
CA VAL A 16 -16.60 -28.56 -1.45
C VAL A 16 -16.07 -27.47 -2.39
N ILE A 17 -16.60 -27.39 -3.62
CA ILE A 17 -16.23 -26.32 -4.56
C ILE A 17 -16.64 -24.95 -4.02
N LEU A 18 -17.86 -24.82 -3.47
CA LEU A 18 -18.33 -23.57 -2.86
C LEU A 18 -17.50 -23.16 -1.63
N ALA A 19 -17.06 -24.12 -0.82
CA ALA A 19 -16.22 -23.87 0.35
C ALA A 19 -14.75 -23.59 0.02
N ALA A 20 -14.30 -23.97 -1.19
CA ALA A 20 -12.95 -23.71 -1.70
C ALA A 20 -12.83 -22.39 -2.46
N LEU A 21 -13.95 -21.68 -2.73
CA LEU A 21 -13.88 -20.34 -3.28
C LEU A 21 -13.35 -19.39 -2.20
N PRO A 22 -12.29 -18.60 -2.48
CA PRO A 22 -11.80 -17.61 -1.53
C PRO A 22 -12.94 -16.64 -1.19
N ALA A 23 -13.26 -16.53 0.09
CA ALA A 23 -14.27 -15.61 0.61
C ALA A 23 -13.74 -14.16 0.63
N ASN A 24 -13.28 -13.67 -0.52
CA ASN A 24 -12.95 -12.26 -0.69
C ASN A 24 -14.24 -11.54 -1.07
N ALA A 25 -15.05 -11.19 -0.06
CA ALA A 25 -16.21 -10.33 -0.26
C ALA A 25 -15.73 -8.91 -0.57
N THR A 26 -15.37 -8.66 -1.83
CA THR A 26 -15.05 -7.32 -2.32
C THR A 26 -16.39 -6.61 -2.52
N ILE A 27 -16.84 -5.87 -1.50
CA ILE A 27 -18.03 -5.03 -1.60
C ILE A 27 -17.64 -3.80 -2.42
N SER A 28 -17.78 -3.90 -3.74
CA SER A 28 -17.69 -2.73 -4.62
C SER A 28 -19.00 -1.94 -4.52
N SER A 29 -18.94 -0.73 -3.97
CA SER A 29 -20.06 0.20 -3.94
C SER A 29 -19.78 1.34 -4.91
N SER A 30 -20.57 1.43 -5.98
CA SER A 30 -20.51 2.57 -6.88
C SER A 30 -21.39 3.70 -6.36
N LEU A 31 -20.79 4.83 -6.01
CA LEU A 31 -21.51 6.03 -5.62
C LEU A 31 -21.49 7.03 -6.77
N TYR A 32 -22.69 7.44 -7.19
CA TYR A 32 -22.90 8.54 -8.12
C TYR A 32 -23.69 9.62 -7.41
N HIS A 33 -23.10 10.80 -7.29
CA HIS A 33 -23.77 11.95 -6.70
C HIS A 33 -23.56 13.16 -7.58
N ASN A 34 -24.63 13.89 -7.88
CA ASN A 34 -24.58 15.17 -8.58
C ASN A 34 -25.57 16.13 -7.91
N GLY A 35 -25.07 17.00 -7.03
CA GLY A 35 -25.92 18.01 -6.41
C GLY A 35 -25.39 18.58 -5.10
N GLY A 36 -25.16 19.90 -5.07
CA GLY A 36 -24.84 20.62 -3.84
C GLY A 36 -23.57 20.14 -3.12
N SER A 37 -23.35 20.74 -1.94
CA SER A 37 -22.22 20.43 -1.09
C SER A 37 -22.31 19.02 -0.54
N ILE A 38 -21.17 18.36 -0.38
CA ILE A 38 -21.10 16.97 0.06
C ILE A 38 -19.95 16.73 1.03
N ILE A 39 -20.16 15.75 1.91
CA ILE A 39 -19.14 15.22 2.80
C ILE A 39 -19.22 13.70 2.69
N ILE A 40 -18.14 13.07 2.24
CA ILE A 40 -17.99 11.62 2.17
C ILE A 40 -16.79 11.23 3.01
N ASN A 41 -17.00 10.21 3.84
CA ASN A 41 -15.93 9.55 4.57
C ASN A 41 -16.04 8.06 4.28
N THR A 42 -14.97 7.49 3.74
CA THR A 42 -14.86 6.03 3.58
C THR A 42 -13.64 5.55 4.33
N LYS A 43 -13.78 4.41 4.99
CA LYS A 43 -12.78 3.78 5.84
C LYS A 43 -12.84 2.28 5.59
N GLU A 44 -11.70 1.72 5.26
CA GLU A 44 -11.51 0.29 5.08
C GLU A 44 -10.31 -0.10 5.95
N CYS A 45 -10.48 -1.15 6.74
CA CYS A 45 -9.43 -1.70 7.58
C CYS A 45 -9.54 -3.22 7.49
N SER A 46 -8.38 -3.89 7.40
CA SER A 46 -8.31 -5.34 7.51
C SER A 46 -7.16 -5.73 8.41
N GLU A 47 -7.41 -6.75 9.21
CA GLU A 47 -6.44 -7.37 10.08
C GLU A 47 -6.34 -8.84 9.73
N THR A 48 -5.12 -9.33 9.58
CA THR A 48 -4.85 -10.74 9.31
C THR A 48 -3.74 -11.17 10.25
N SER A 49 -3.98 -12.23 11.01
CA SER A 49 -2.92 -12.88 11.77
C SER A 49 -3.15 -14.38 11.76
N ASP A 50 -2.05 -15.11 11.92
CA ASP A 50 -2.12 -16.46 12.43
C ASP A 50 -2.27 -16.39 13.96
N ASN A 51 -3.24 -17.13 14.51
CA ASN A 51 -3.50 -17.26 15.96
C ASN A 51 -3.85 -15.96 16.72
N LEU A 52 -4.74 -15.12 16.18
CA LEU A 52 -5.34 -14.00 16.91
C LEU A 52 -6.00 -14.55 18.20
N PHE A 53 -5.39 -14.30 19.38
CA PHE A 53 -5.89 -14.62 20.74
C PHE A 53 -5.65 -16.01 21.36
N HIS A 54 -4.48 -16.65 21.23
CA HIS A 54 -4.09 -17.70 22.18
C HIS A 54 -2.93 -17.26 23.10
N PHE A 55 -3.22 -17.13 24.40
CA PHE A 55 -2.19 -16.96 25.41
C PHE A 55 -1.21 -18.14 25.33
N GLY A 56 0.05 -17.87 25.01
CA GLY A 56 1.10 -18.89 24.95
C GLY A 56 1.40 -19.44 23.54
N THR A 57 0.79 -18.92 22.47
CA THR A 57 1.22 -19.20 21.10
C THR A 57 2.10 -18.07 20.57
N THR A 58 3.20 -18.41 19.90
CA THR A 58 3.96 -17.46 19.09
C THR A 58 3.12 -17.07 17.87
N ASN A 59 2.89 -15.78 17.67
CA ASN A 59 2.24 -15.31 16.45
C ASN A 59 3.29 -15.32 15.33
N ASP A 60 3.09 -16.13 14.30
CA ASP A 60 4.05 -16.28 13.20
C ASP A 60 4.05 -15.03 12.29
N PHE A 61 2.88 -14.42 12.08
CA PHE A 61 2.75 -13.11 11.43
C PHE A 61 1.54 -12.32 11.93
N TYR A 62 1.64 -10.99 11.88
CA TYR A 62 0.55 -10.05 12.09
C TYR A 62 0.59 -8.95 11.04
N LYS A 63 -0.53 -8.73 10.37
CA LYS A 63 -0.70 -7.68 9.37
C LYS A 63 -1.95 -6.87 9.66
N GLN A 64 -1.78 -5.55 9.63
CA GLN A 64 -2.86 -4.57 9.69
C GLN A 64 -2.72 -3.65 8.49
N THR A 65 -3.81 -3.49 7.75
CA THR A 65 -3.88 -2.57 6.62
C THR A 65 -5.12 -1.69 6.77
N GLY A 66 -5.01 -0.45 6.34
CA GLY A 66 -6.10 0.50 6.40
C GLY A 66 -5.94 1.56 5.33
N LYS A 67 -7.07 1.98 4.79
CA LYS A 67 -7.15 3.18 3.95
C LYS A 67 -8.39 3.97 4.32
N SER A 68 -8.27 5.29 4.25
CA SER A 68 -9.39 6.19 4.48
C SER A 68 -9.37 7.33 3.50
N GLN A 69 -10.55 7.67 3.00
CA GLN A 69 -10.75 8.80 2.11
C GLN A 69 -11.80 9.74 2.71
N THR A 70 -11.47 11.03 2.73
CA THR A 70 -12.38 12.10 3.13
C THR A 70 -12.51 13.08 1.98
N ILE A 71 -13.74 13.29 1.50
CA ILE A 71 -14.04 14.28 0.47
C ILE A 71 -15.05 15.26 1.06
N LEU A 72 -14.65 16.53 1.13
CA LEU A 72 -15.47 17.66 1.49
C LEU A 72 -15.55 18.59 0.29
N SER A 73 -16.77 18.90 -0.16
CA SER A 73 -16.96 19.86 -1.23
C SER A 73 -18.08 20.83 -0.94
N LEU A 74 -17.87 22.10 -1.33
CA LEU A 74 -18.85 23.17 -1.25
C LEU A 74 -19.13 23.69 -2.66
N GLY A 75 -20.29 23.39 -3.22
CA GLY A 75 -20.62 23.77 -4.60
C GLY A 75 -21.50 22.74 -5.27
N ARG A 76 -21.62 22.79 -6.60
CA ARG A 76 -22.19 21.65 -7.35
C ARG A 76 -21.08 20.64 -7.56
N THR A 77 -21.26 19.45 -7.01
CA THR A 77 -20.22 18.41 -7.00
C THR A 77 -20.72 17.11 -7.60
N GLY A 78 -19.91 16.57 -8.51
CA GLY A 78 -20.03 15.25 -9.11
C GLY A 78 -19.06 14.29 -8.43
N ILE A 79 -19.51 13.10 -8.05
CA ILE A 79 -18.63 12.00 -7.61
C ILE A 79 -18.96 10.74 -8.39
N LYS A 80 -17.91 10.04 -8.79
CA LYS A 80 -17.94 8.69 -9.32
C LYS A 80 -16.93 7.83 -8.57
N LYS A 81 -17.41 6.78 -7.91
CA LYS A 81 -16.55 5.77 -7.28
C LYS A 81 -16.69 4.44 -8.01
N SER A 82 -15.56 3.92 -8.48
CA SER A 82 -15.41 2.57 -9.04
C SER A 82 -14.07 2.00 -8.53
N ASP A 83 -13.10 1.76 -9.42
CA ASP A 83 -11.74 1.36 -9.02
C ASP A 83 -10.92 2.57 -8.53
N SER A 84 -11.10 3.73 -9.16
CA SER A 84 -10.69 5.04 -8.65
C SER A 84 -11.90 5.83 -8.12
N THR A 85 -11.62 6.84 -7.31
CA THR A 85 -12.59 7.85 -6.90
C THR A 85 -12.31 9.14 -7.64
N GLN A 86 -13.26 9.55 -8.47
CA GLN A 86 -13.23 10.79 -9.23
C GLN A 86 -14.23 11.79 -8.63
N VAL A 87 -13.76 13.00 -8.39
CA VAL A 87 -14.53 14.11 -7.83
C VAL A 87 -14.33 15.33 -8.71
N GLU A 88 -15.42 16.00 -9.05
CA GLU A 88 -15.39 17.28 -9.76
C GLU A 88 -16.33 18.27 -9.08
N THR A 89 -15.90 19.50 -8.88
CA THR A 89 -16.74 20.55 -8.31
C THR A 89 -16.61 21.88 -9.05
N LEU A 90 -17.67 22.68 -8.96
CA LEU A 90 -17.66 24.07 -9.39
C LEU A 90 -17.25 25.06 -8.27
N GLY A 91 -17.08 24.58 -7.03
CA GLY A 91 -16.76 25.41 -5.87
C GLY A 91 -15.47 24.98 -5.18
N MET A 92 -15.54 24.68 -3.89
CA MET A 92 -14.38 24.21 -3.11
C MET A 92 -14.34 22.69 -3.03
N LEU A 93 -13.14 22.13 -3.03
CA LEU A 93 -12.88 20.71 -2.83
C LEU A 93 -11.69 20.54 -1.89
N ASN A 94 -11.91 19.81 -0.80
CA ASN A 94 -10.88 19.24 0.03
C ASN A 94 -11.04 17.72 -0.05
N ALA A 95 -10.11 17.05 -0.70
CA ALA A 95 -10.12 15.60 -0.83
C ALA A 95 -8.81 15.05 -0.28
N PHE A 96 -8.89 14.05 0.58
CA PHE A 96 -7.76 13.46 1.26
C PHE A 96 -7.86 11.95 1.22
N ASP A 97 -6.74 11.31 0.90
CA ASP A 97 -6.56 9.88 0.99
C ASP A 97 -5.44 9.59 1.97
N SER A 98 -5.68 8.65 2.87
CA SER A 98 -4.71 8.19 3.85
C SER A 98 -4.58 6.68 3.77
N VAL A 99 -3.36 6.22 3.99
CA VAL A 99 -3.03 4.80 4.04
C VAL A 99 -2.23 4.51 5.29
N GLY A 100 -2.49 3.34 5.87
CA GLY A 100 -1.73 2.78 6.97
C GLY A 100 -1.52 1.30 6.72
N MET A 101 -0.29 0.85 6.82
CA MET A 101 0.07 -0.55 6.75
C MET A 101 1.09 -0.83 7.84
N TYR A 102 0.87 -1.94 8.54
CA TYR A 102 1.82 -2.51 9.47
C TYR A 102 1.87 -4.01 9.24
N SER A 103 3.04 -4.53 8.94
CA SER A 103 3.29 -5.96 8.80
C SER A 103 4.45 -6.33 9.69
N THR A 104 4.25 -7.33 10.54
CA THR A 104 5.34 -7.92 11.33
C THR A 104 5.30 -9.42 11.18
N GLN A 105 6.46 -9.98 10.93
CA GLN A 105 6.69 -11.40 10.90
C GLN A 105 7.69 -11.72 12.00
N THR A 106 7.35 -12.68 12.85
CA THR A 106 8.29 -13.16 13.86
C THR A 106 9.25 -14.18 13.24
N ASN A 107 10.42 -14.33 13.85
CA ASN A 107 11.32 -15.40 13.49
C ASN A 107 10.65 -16.75 13.81
N ILE A 108 10.56 -17.65 12.82
CA ILE A 108 10.19 -19.05 13.06
C ILE A 108 11.50 -19.85 13.12
N PRO A 109 12.06 -20.12 14.32
CA PRO A 109 13.27 -20.92 14.44
C PRO A 109 12.99 -22.38 14.04
N GLU A 110 13.89 -22.99 13.25
CA GLU A 110 13.73 -24.37 12.78
C GLU A 110 13.84 -25.43 13.93
N SER A 111 14.42 -25.10 15.10
CA SER A 111 14.28 -25.88 16.35
C SER A 111 14.74 -25.09 17.60
N ILE A 112 14.24 -25.46 18.78
CA ILE A 112 14.58 -24.84 20.09
C ILE A 112 16.03 -25.09 20.55
N CYS A 113 16.72 -26.08 19.99
CA CYS A 113 18.05 -26.51 20.43
C CYS A 113 19.09 -26.34 19.32
N ASP A 114 19.27 -25.11 18.86
CA ASP A 114 20.47 -24.66 18.17
C ASP A 114 21.64 -24.56 19.16
N ALA A 115 22.22 -25.71 19.50
CA ALA A 115 23.37 -25.78 20.40
C ALA A 115 24.72 -25.82 19.65
N THR A 116 24.75 -25.75 18.31
CA THR A 116 26.03 -25.98 17.62
C THR A 116 26.32 -25.27 16.30
N ASN A 117 25.44 -24.47 15.67
CA ASN A 117 25.85 -23.65 14.51
C ASN A 117 24.77 -22.62 14.13
N PHE A 118 24.70 -21.55 14.93
CA PHE A 118 23.75 -20.44 14.87
C PHE A 118 23.67 -19.66 13.54
N LEU A 119 24.56 -19.89 12.56
CA LEU A 119 24.69 -19.01 11.37
C LEU A 119 24.97 -19.71 10.02
N ALA A 120 24.75 -21.02 9.85
CA ALA A 120 24.97 -21.67 8.55
C ALA A 120 23.71 -22.38 8.06
N GLY A 121 22.90 -21.64 7.30
CA GLY A 121 21.75 -22.19 6.61
C GLY A 121 22.14 -23.31 5.65
N TYR A 122 21.48 -24.46 5.76
CA TYR A 122 21.28 -25.41 4.65
C TYR A 122 20.24 -26.47 5.04
N GLY A 123 19.12 -26.51 4.30
CA GLY A 123 18.49 -27.78 3.94
C GLY A 123 17.03 -28.05 4.32
N ASN A 124 16.09 -27.38 3.63
CA ASN A 124 14.98 -28.04 2.92
C ASN A 124 13.88 -28.76 3.76
N THR A 125 12.89 -28.01 4.28
CA THR A 125 11.44 -28.07 3.91
C THR A 125 10.58 -27.30 4.93
N SER A 126 10.49 -25.99 4.77
CA SER A 126 9.53 -25.00 5.31
C SER A 126 10.34 -23.71 5.52
N SER A 127 9.97 -22.62 4.84
CA SER A 127 10.85 -21.47 4.68
C SER A 127 11.17 -20.81 6.02
N SER A 128 12.35 -21.07 6.60
CA SER A 128 12.93 -20.20 7.62
C SER A 128 12.97 -18.78 7.06
N ARG A 129 12.35 -17.85 7.77
CA ARG A 129 12.25 -16.44 7.43
C ARG A 129 12.73 -15.63 8.62
N TYR A 130 13.62 -14.69 8.35
CA TYR A 130 14.08 -13.74 9.35
C TYR A 130 12.93 -12.88 9.85
N PRO A 131 13.00 -12.37 11.10
CA PRO A 131 11.99 -11.45 11.56
C PRO A 131 12.02 -10.21 10.68
N GLU A 132 10.85 -9.76 10.28
CA GLU A 132 10.68 -8.59 9.43
C GLU A 132 9.59 -7.70 10.02
N THR A 133 9.82 -6.41 10.01
CA THR A 133 8.80 -5.41 10.34
C THR A 133 8.79 -4.35 9.27
N GLN A 134 7.62 -4.13 8.72
CA GLN A 134 7.36 -3.17 7.67
C GLN A 134 6.21 -2.27 8.08
N SER A 135 6.35 -0.97 7.83
CA SER A 135 5.32 0.01 8.08
C SER A 135 5.25 1.02 6.94
N VAL A 136 4.04 1.41 6.57
CA VAL A 136 3.79 2.49 5.64
C VAL A 136 2.67 3.35 6.20
N GLU A 137 2.89 4.66 6.23
CA GLU A 137 1.86 5.64 6.53
C GLU A 137 1.96 6.74 5.50
N GLY A 138 0.83 7.12 4.90
CA GLY A 138 0.81 8.14 3.87
C GLY A 138 -0.47 8.95 3.88
N LEU A 139 -0.34 10.20 3.46
CA LEU A 139 -1.42 11.14 3.28
C LEU A 139 -1.21 11.89 1.97
N TRP A 140 -2.21 11.86 1.11
CA TRP A 140 -2.28 12.62 -0.11
C TRP A 140 -3.55 13.45 -0.09
N GLY A 141 -3.53 14.60 -0.73
CA GLY A 141 -4.77 15.34 -0.88
C GLY A 141 -4.67 16.60 -1.71
N LEU A 142 -5.83 17.06 -2.14
CA LEU A 142 -6.04 18.32 -2.82
C LEU A 142 -6.91 19.22 -1.96
N MET A 143 -6.46 20.46 -1.78
CA MET A 143 -7.27 21.54 -1.24
C MET A 143 -7.34 22.62 -2.31
N GLY A 144 -8.49 22.75 -2.94
CA GLY A 144 -8.69 23.57 -4.12
C GLY A 144 -10.02 24.30 -4.15
N SER A 145 -10.08 25.34 -4.97
CA SER A 145 -11.25 26.18 -5.12
C SER A 145 -11.38 26.74 -6.53
N GLY A 146 -12.63 26.88 -6.96
CA GLY A 146 -12.99 27.46 -8.23
C GLY A 146 -13.53 26.42 -9.23
N PRO A 147 -14.15 26.90 -10.31
CA PRO A 147 -14.72 26.03 -11.33
C PRO A 147 -13.63 25.24 -12.05
N GLY A 148 -13.85 23.93 -12.20
CA GLY A 148 -12.84 23.02 -12.76
C GLY A 148 -11.91 22.42 -11.71
N THR A 149 -12.26 22.52 -10.42
CA THR A 149 -11.55 21.78 -9.38
C THR A 149 -11.95 20.31 -9.43
N SER A 150 -10.98 19.43 -9.67
CA SER A 150 -11.16 17.99 -9.73
C SER A 150 -10.09 17.27 -8.93
N TYR A 151 -10.43 16.06 -8.48
CA TYR A 151 -9.54 15.16 -7.78
C TYR A 151 -9.85 13.72 -8.18
N GLU A 152 -8.84 13.00 -8.61
CA GLU A 152 -8.91 11.57 -8.86
C GLU A 152 -7.89 10.86 -7.99
N SER A 153 -8.33 9.80 -7.32
CA SER A 153 -7.48 9.00 -6.44
C SER A 153 -7.75 7.51 -6.60
N GLN A 154 -6.68 6.74 -6.57
CA GLN A 154 -6.70 5.29 -6.48
C GLN A 154 -5.71 4.87 -5.40
N VAL A 155 -6.23 4.20 -4.36
CA VAL A 155 -5.43 3.65 -3.27
C VAL A 155 -5.62 2.13 -3.24
N VAL A 156 -4.53 1.43 -3.53
CA VAL A 156 -4.43 -0.02 -3.49
C VAL A 156 -3.57 -0.40 -2.30
N VAL A 157 -4.13 -1.24 -1.44
CA VAL A 157 -3.41 -1.89 -0.36
C VAL A 157 -3.67 -3.37 -0.52
N ASP A 158 -2.65 -4.10 -0.94
CA ASP A 158 -2.71 -5.54 -1.12
C ASP A 158 -1.50 -6.17 -0.44
N ASP A 159 -1.78 -6.96 0.59
CA ASP A 159 -0.76 -7.51 1.46
C ASP A 159 0.23 -6.50 2.06
N THR A 160 1.49 -6.57 1.62
CA THR A 160 2.62 -5.71 2.00
C THR A 160 2.90 -4.62 0.96
N VAL A 161 2.08 -4.56 -0.09
CA VAL A 161 2.22 -3.62 -1.20
C VAL A 161 1.22 -2.48 -1.02
N VAL A 162 1.73 -1.26 -1.11
CA VAL A 162 0.93 -0.03 -1.07
C VAL A 162 1.17 0.76 -2.34
N GLY A 163 0.13 0.94 -3.15
CA GLY A 163 0.14 1.75 -4.35
C GLY A 163 -0.85 2.90 -4.25
N VAL A 164 -0.39 4.11 -4.54
CA VAL A 164 -1.22 5.31 -4.56
C VAL A 164 -0.98 6.08 -5.84
N SER A 165 -2.06 6.41 -6.53
CA SER A 165 -2.06 7.36 -7.64
C SER A 165 -3.09 8.43 -7.34
N VAL A 166 -2.64 9.67 -7.26
CA VAL A 166 -3.51 10.83 -7.07
C VAL A 166 -3.23 11.86 -8.14
N SER A 167 -4.28 12.47 -8.67
CA SER A 167 -4.16 13.59 -9.58
C SER A 167 -5.25 14.61 -9.30
N GLY A 168 -4.99 15.86 -9.63
CA GLY A 168 -5.97 16.91 -9.41
C GLY A 168 -5.69 18.14 -10.25
N THR A 169 -6.78 18.82 -10.59
CA THR A 169 -6.72 20.15 -11.19
C THR A 169 -7.43 21.14 -10.30
N THR A 170 -6.88 22.34 -10.10
CA THR A 170 -7.61 23.41 -9.42
C THR A 170 -7.15 24.79 -9.87
N PRO A 171 -8.05 25.77 -10.07
CA PRO A 171 -7.66 27.14 -10.35
C PRO A 171 -6.85 27.79 -9.22
N SER A 172 -7.18 27.47 -7.97
CA SER A 172 -6.53 28.03 -6.78
C SER A 172 -6.49 26.98 -5.68
N GLY A 173 -5.30 26.60 -5.25
CA GLY A 173 -5.12 25.61 -4.20
C GLY A 173 -3.78 24.88 -4.28
N TYR A 174 -3.73 23.71 -3.67
CA TYR A 174 -2.55 22.85 -3.68
C TYR A 174 -2.91 21.37 -3.66
N LEU A 175 -2.02 20.56 -4.22
CA LEU A 175 -1.95 19.11 -4.07
C LEU A 175 -0.72 18.81 -3.22
N TYR A 176 -0.82 17.88 -2.26
CA TYR A 176 0.30 17.52 -1.42
C TYR A 176 0.40 16.01 -1.22
N GLU A 177 1.60 15.56 -0.90
CA GLU A 177 1.91 14.24 -0.38
C GLU A 177 2.78 14.33 0.87
N ASP A 178 2.55 13.43 1.81
CA ASP A 178 3.44 13.15 2.93
C ASP A 178 3.35 11.66 3.21
N VAL A 179 4.40 10.92 2.85
CA VAL A 179 4.40 9.45 2.92
C VAL A 179 5.73 8.93 3.43
N LYS A 180 5.65 8.02 4.40
CA LYS A 180 6.81 7.32 4.96
C LYS A 180 6.59 5.82 4.88
N GLY A 181 7.62 5.12 4.44
CA GLY A 181 7.70 3.67 4.45
C GLY A 181 8.99 3.23 5.14
N SER A 182 8.93 2.16 5.90
CA SER A 182 10.11 1.54 6.48
C SER A 182 9.99 0.03 6.49
N ILE A 183 11.10 -0.66 6.28
CA ILE A 183 11.25 -2.10 6.40
C ILE A 183 12.55 -2.39 7.15
N HIS A 184 12.47 -3.29 8.10
CA HIS A 184 13.59 -3.82 8.86
C HIS A 184 13.47 -5.33 8.86
N SER A 185 14.47 -6.03 8.34
CA SER A 185 14.49 -7.48 8.20
C SER A 185 15.83 -8.03 8.68
N GLY A 186 15.83 -9.17 9.38
CA GLY A 186 17.08 -9.82 9.81
C GLY A 186 17.66 -9.35 11.14
N PHE A 187 18.86 -9.85 11.45
CA PHE A 187 19.63 -9.53 12.64
C PHE A 187 21.05 -9.13 12.22
N ASP A 188 21.63 -8.08 12.79
CA ASP A 188 23.09 -7.95 12.86
C ASP A 188 23.48 -7.60 14.29
N VAL A 189 24.28 -8.49 14.89
CA VAL A 189 24.67 -8.45 16.30
C VAL A 189 26.17 -8.09 16.44
N ASN A 190 26.79 -7.51 15.39
CA ASN A 190 28.24 -7.39 15.09
C ASN A 190 28.86 -8.67 14.47
N SER A 191 28.08 -9.50 13.77
CA SER A 191 28.54 -10.84 13.32
C SER A 191 27.67 -11.43 12.22
N THR A 192 28.26 -12.39 11.49
CA THR A 192 28.09 -12.60 10.04
C THR A 192 26.66 -12.73 9.52
N ASP A 193 26.05 -11.54 9.36
CA ASP A 193 25.12 -10.96 8.36
C ASP A 193 23.89 -11.81 7.93
N MET A 194 22.68 -11.28 7.74
CA MET A 194 22.31 -10.01 7.10
C MET A 194 21.19 -9.28 7.87
N GLN A 195 21.38 -7.98 8.08
CA GLN A 195 20.36 -7.01 8.50
C GLN A 195 20.02 -6.11 7.30
N TYR A 196 18.76 -6.08 6.89
CA TYR A 196 18.25 -5.16 5.88
C TYR A 196 17.41 -4.09 6.57
N ALA A 197 17.77 -2.82 6.36
CA ALA A 197 16.99 -1.69 6.84
C ALA A 197 16.86 -0.69 5.70
N TYR A 198 15.63 -0.41 5.30
CA TYR A 198 15.33 0.57 4.27
C TYR A 198 14.17 1.44 4.72
N SER A 199 14.30 2.75 4.50
CA SER A 199 13.26 3.72 4.81
C SER A 199 13.22 4.78 3.74
N ARG A 200 12.01 5.18 3.34
CA ARG A 200 11.74 6.27 2.42
C ARG A 200 10.77 7.23 3.06
N HIS A 201 11.02 8.52 2.94
CA HIS A 201 10.09 9.58 3.32
C HIS A 201 10.04 10.59 2.20
N ASP A 202 8.88 10.71 1.57
CA ASP A 202 8.62 11.70 0.54
C ASP A 202 7.66 12.76 1.06
N HIS A 203 7.97 14.00 0.73
CA HIS A 203 7.12 15.14 1.02
C HIS A 203 7.07 16.04 -0.21
N GLY A 204 5.87 16.25 -0.72
CA GLY A 204 5.64 17.01 -1.95
C GLY A 204 4.51 18.01 -1.76
N LEU A 205 4.67 19.20 -2.34
CA LEU A 205 3.66 20.23 -2.38
C LEU A 205 3.65 20.88 -3.76
N LEU A 206 2.52 20.82 -4.44
CA LEU A 206 2.30 21.40 -5.76
C LEU A 206 1.19 22.44 -5.63
N THR A 207 1.52 23.71 -5.86
CA THR A 207 0.60 24.85 -5.69
C THR A 207 0.16 25.41 -7.03
N SER A 208 -1.04 25.96 -7.10
CA SER A 208 -1.44 26.83 -8.22
C SER A 208 -0.66 28.13 -8.19
N ASP A 209 -0.19 28.60 -9.36
CA ASP A 209 0.38 29.95 -9.51
C ASP A 209 -0.72 31.00 -9.70
N ASP A 210 -0.43 32.26 -9.37
CA ASP A 210 -1.38 33.40 -9.45
C ASP A 210 -2.09 33.56 -10.82
N ASN A 211 -1.53 33.00 -11.90
CA ASN A 211 -2.08 33.08 -13.26
C ASN A 211 -2.27 31.71 -13.94
N LYS A 212 -2.11 30.59 -13.22
CA LYS A 212 -2.22 29.25 -13.80
C LYS A 212 -2.92 28.29 -12.86
N SER A 213 -3.85 27.52 -13.41
CA SER A 213 -4.44 26.39 -12.70
C SER A 213 -3.36 25.33 -12.40
N LEU A 214 -3.42 24.75 -11.20
CA LEU A 214 -2.72 23.52 -10.88
C LEU A 214 -3.29 22.38 -11.73
N GLY A 215 -2.41 21.53 -12.26
CA GLY A 215 -2.73 20.27 -12.90
C GLY A 215 -1.55 19.34 -12.75
N ALA A 216 -1.62 18.44 -11.77
CA ALA A 216 -0.51 17.56 -11.41
C ALA A 216 -1.01 16.29 -10.71
N GLY A 217 -0.07 15.39 -10.41
CA GLY A 217 -0.35 14.16 -9.68
C GLY A 217 0.90 13.60 -9.00
N PHE A 218 0.66 12.68 -8.09
CA PHE A 218 1.67 11.87 -7.43
C PHE A 218 1.37 10.40 -7.69
N ASP A 219 2.39 9.66 -8.11
CA ASP A 219 2.36 8.20 -8.19
C ASP A 219 3.39 7.66 -7.20
N TRP A 220 2.92 6.87 -6.25
CA TRP A 220 3.74 6.32 -5.19
C TRP A 220 3.52 4.82 -5.05
N LEU A 221 4.62 4.08 -4.94
CA LEU A 221 4.61 2.63 -4.80
C LEU A 221 5.59 2.22 -3.70
N TRP A 222 5.08 1.40 -2.80
CA TRP A 222 5.87 0.62 -1.86
C TRP A 222 5.66 -0.86 -2.16
N ASP A 223 6.69 -1.46 -2.73
CA ASP A 223 6.75 -2.88 -3.05
C ASP A 223 8.18 -3.36 -2.77
N THR A 224 8.32 -4.18 -1.73
CA THR A 224 9.62 -4.78 -1.36
C THR A 224 9.83 -6.16 -1.99
N SER A 225 8.86 -6.64 -2.78
CA SER A 225 8.95 -7.88 -3.55
C SER A 225 9.42 -7.66 -4.99
N ALA A 226 9.30 -6.44 -5.49
CA ALA A 226 9.88 -6.03 -6.77
C ALA A 226 11.42 -6.09 -6.66
N GLU A 227 12.06 -6.90 -7.52
CA GLU A 227 13.51 -6.82 -7.73
C GLU A 227 13.82 -5.37 -8.14
N GLU A 228 14.43 -4.62 -7.22
CA GLU A 228 14.92 -3.29 -7.50
C GLU A 228 15.90 -3.43 -8.67
N THR A 229 15.53 -2.88 -9.83
CA THR A 229 16.45 -2.81 -10.98
C THR A 229 17.49 -1.76 -10.63
N VAL A 230 18.43 -2.11 -9.76
CA VAL A 230 19.64 -1.35 -9.53
C VAL A 230 20.37 -1.37 -10.86
N ASN A 231 20.33 -0.26 -11.60
CA ASN A 231 21.20 -0.06 -12.75
C ASN A 231 22.65 -0.05 -12.26
N GLU A 232 23.23 -1.22 -12.05
CA GLU A 232 24.68 -1.44 -11.96
C GLU A 232 25.31 -1.19 -13.33
N SER A 233 25.28 0.05 -13.81
CA SER A 233 26.13 0.52 -14.90
C SER A 233 26.05 2.03 -15.07
N ALA A 234 26.38 2.79 -14.03
CA ALA A 234 27.00 4.10 -14.20
C ALA A 234 28.50 3.94 -13.91
N ASN A 235 29.20 3.37 -14.88
CA ASN A 235 30.65 3.41 -14.92
C ASN A 235 31.05 4.85 -15.29
N GLU A 236 30.95 5.77 -14.32
CA GLU A 236 31.59 7.08 -14.43
C GLU A 236 33.09 6.88 -14.29
N SER A 237 33.74 6.56 -15.42
CA SER A 237 35.15 6.86 -15.59
C SER A 237 35.29 8.39 -15.58
N VAL A 238 35.51 8.95 -14.39
CA VAL A 238 36.00 10.32 -14.22
C VAL A 238 37.43 10.34 -14.75
N SER A 239 37.58 10.66 -16.03
CA SER A 239 38.86 11.08 -16.59
C SER A 239 39.15 12.50 -16.10
N ASN A 240 40.09 12.64 -15.17
CA ASN A 240 40.75 13.89 -14.86
C ASN A 240 41.40 14.43 -16.15
N GLU A 241 40.82 15.46 -16.76
CA GLU A 241 41.57 16.38 -17.60
C GLU A 241 41.85 17.64 -16.79
N THR A 242 43.14 17.86 -16.55
CA THR A 242 43.71 19.00 -15.86
C THR A 242 43.89 20.10 -16.90
N GLU A 243 43.16 21.20 -16.81
CA GLU A 243 43.50 22.43 -17.54
C GLU A 243 44.60 23.15 -16.75
N GLU A 244 45.84 23.08 -17.23
CA GLU A 244 46.91 24.00 -16.87
C GLU A 244 46.71 25.32 -17.63
N GLU A 245 46.62 26.42 -16.88
CA GLU A 245 46.72 27.78 -17.39
C GLU A 245 48.10 28.04 -18.03
N GLY A 246 48.09 28.63 -19.23
CA GLY A 246 49.25 29.17 -19.95
C GLY A 246 48.82 30.07 -21.10
#